data_AF-A0A843KVV7-F1
#
_entry.id   AF-A0A843KVV7-F1
#
_cell.length_a   1.000
_cell.length_b   1.000
_cell.length_c   1.000
_cell.angle_alpha   90.00
_cell.angle_beta   90.00
_cell.angle_gamma   90.00
#
_symmetry.space_group_name_H-M   'P 1'
#
loop_
_entity.id
_entity.type
_entity.pdbx_description
1 polymer ?
#
loop_
_entity_poly.entity_id
_entity_poly.type
_entity_poly.pdbx_seq_one_letter_code
_entity_poly.pdbx_strand_id
1 'polypeptide(L)'
;MAGRRSAGAPRQITGVVEDRHGNLIDIFDPPFYRREFEDAYRFIIDDYVMAEKEIALFLPCAVRKPYSQSPSHRLFRRIIDGALDPTEYQIVIFGTCGTVPAELECMYPYRNYHYMLGKTTDGRIRRDFHRIEVYRLKGFLEKTYDTYRQRLAYCIGPFRKAMVEASEETGIAVDLLPSDPMIERLYDIDCPFPEGSLSMQGYIDEFREGLARLSRSVEKSSPPVIERHDRGRRPLRA
;
A
#
# COMPACT_ATOMS: atom_id res chain seq x y z
N MET A 1 22.09 -16.05 41.12
CA MET A 1 22.26 -16.60 39.77
C MET A 1 20.88 -16.83 39.16
N ALA A 2 20.44 -15.93 38.29
CA ALA A 2 19.13 -16.02 37.63
C ALA A 2 19.32 -16.68 36.25
N GLY A 3 18.69 -17.84 36.07
CA GLY A 3 18.72 -18.60 34.82
C GLY A 3 17.96 -17.90 33.70
N ARG A 4 18.62 -17.70 32.57
CA ARG A 4 18.04 -17.25 31.30
C ARG A 4 17.06 -18.31 30.78
N ARG A 5 15.80 -17.95 30.61
CA ARG A 5 14.86 -18.70 29.76
C ARG A 5 15.11 -18.33 28.30
N SER A 6 15.44 -19.31 27.46
CA SER A 6 15.45 -19.17 26.02
C SER A 6 14.00 -19.11 25.52
N ALA A 7 13.64 -18.03 24.83
CA ALA A 7 12.31 -17.82 24.29
C ALA A 7 12.19 -18.51 22.92
N GLY A 8 11.74 -19.76 22.93
CA GLY A 8 11.07 -20.36 21.77
C GLY A 8 9.74 -19.65 21.51
N ALA A 9 9.38 -19.49 20.23
CA ALA A 9 8.25 -18.70 19.76
C ALA A 9 6.92 -19.00 20.51
N PRO A 10 6.20 -17.99 21.03
CA PRO A 10 4.88 -18.20 21.60
C PRO A 10 3.80 -18.10 20.51
N ARG A 11 3.03 -19.19 20.33
CA ARG A 11 1.67 -19.13 19.77
C ARG A 11 0.78 -18.48 20.83
N GLN A 12 0.40 -17.21 20.66
CA GLN A 12 -0.38 -16.50 21.68
C GLN A 12 -1.59 -15.78 21.07
N ILE A 13 -2.78 -16.10 21.59
CA ILE A 13 -3.92 -15.17 21.61
C ILE A 13 -3.44 -13.93 22.38
N THR A 14 -3.52 -12.72 21.82
CA THR A 14 -2.98 -11.52 22.49
C THR A 14 -4.04 -10.60 23.10
N GLY A 15 -5.33 -10.86 22.90
CA GLY A 15 -6.43 -10.20 23.62
C GLY A 15 -7.46 -9.50 22.74
N VAL A 16 -8.51 -8.99 23.41
CA VAL A 16 -9.87 -8.67 22.91
C VAL A 16 -10.10 -7.14 22.69
N VAL A 17 -10.56 -6.65 21.53
CA VAL A 17 -10.87 -5.23 21.21
C VAL A 17 -12.37 -4.93 21.12
N GLU A 18 -12.91 -3.97 21.87
CA GLU A 18 -14.35 -3.66 21.80
C GLU A 18 -14.73 -2.81 20.57
N ASP A 19 -15.67 -3.24 19.72
CA ASP A 19 -16.17 -2.43 18.61
C ASP A 19 -17.14 -1.31 19.07
N ARG A 20 -17.62 -0.49 18.12
CA ARG A 20 -18.52 0.66 18.39
C ARG A 20 -19.89 0.29 19.00
N HIS A 21 -20.21 -0.99 19.13
CA HIS A 21 -21.45 -1.51 19.71
C HIS A 21 -21.22 -2.25 21.04
N GLY A 22 -19.97 -2.40 21.46
CA GLY A 22 -19.62 -3.05 22.71
C GLY A 22 -19.05 -4.47 22.58
N ASN A 23 -18.59 -4.90 21.40
CA ASN A 23 -18.12 -6.28 21.17
C ASN A 23 -16.60 -6.45 21.24
N LEU A 24 -16.07 -7.21 22.19
CA LEU A 24 -14.64 -7.51 22.34
C LEU A 24 -14.07 -8.44 21.21
N ILE A 25 -12.91 -8.10 20.60
CA ILE A 25 -12.26 -8.72 19.41
C ILE A 25 -10.87 -9.31 19.74
N ASP A 26 -10.73 -10.62 19.92
CA ASP A 26 -9.40 -11.22 20.12
C ASP A 26 -8.52 -11.08 18.87
N ILE A 27 -7.22 -10.73 18.98
CA ILE A 27 -6.25 -10.60 17.86
C ILE A 27 -5.18 -11.73 17.84
N PHE A 28 -4.90 -12.27 16.64
CA PHE A 28 -4.02 -13.39 16.31
C PHE A 28 -3.05 -12.88 15.26
N ASP A 29 -1.79 -13.24 15.45
CA ASP A 29 -0.66 -12.93 14.61
C ASP A 29 -0.50 -14.00 13.52
N PRO A 30 -0.24 -13.69 12.24
CA PRO A 30 -0.31 -12.39 11.55
C PRO A 30 -1.73 -11.88 11.23
N PRO A 31 -1.93 -10.54 11.25
CA PRO A 31 -3.22 -9.90 10.97
C PRO A 31 -3.79 -10.19 9.58
N PHE A 32 -2.97 -10.43 8.55
CA PHE A 32 -3.47 -10.68 7.19
C PHE A 32 -4.20 -12.02 7.03
N TYR A 33 -4.19 -12.91 8.04
CA TYR A 33 -5.07 -14.09 8.07
C TYR A 33 -6.46 -13.83 8.63
N ARG A 34 -6.66 -12.67 9.25
CA ARG A 34 -7.92 -12.35 9.91
C ARG A 34 -9.01 -12.01 8.89
N ARG A 35 -10.22 -12.44 9.19
CA ARG A 35 -11.40 -12.17 8.35
C ARG A 35 -11.63 -10.68 8.16
N GLU A 36 -11.43 -9.88 9.20
CA GLU A 36 -11.68 -8.44 9.12
C GLU A 36 -10.75 -7.73 8.13
N PHE A 37 -9.55 -8.27 7.88
CA PHE A 37 -8.62 -7.75 6.88
C PHE A 37 -9.03 -8.14 5.47
N GLU A 38 -9.63 -9.32 5.30
CA GLU A 38 -10.22 -9.71 4.02
C GLU A 38 -11.48 -8.91 3.74
N ASP A 39 -12.39 -8.77 4.71
CA ASP A 39 -13.60 -7.98 4.57
C ASP A 39 -13.27 -6.52 4.24
N ALA A 40 -12.27 -5.94 4.90
CA ALA A 40 -11.84 -4.57 4.61
C ALA A 40 -11.21 -4.43 3.22
N TYR A 41 -10.48 -5.43 2.73
CA TYR A 41 -10.02 -5.47 1.35
C TYR A 41 -11.21 -5.57 0.38
N ARG A 42 -12.17 -6.47 0.64
CA ARG A 42 -13.37 -6.64 -0.19
C ARG A 42 -14.23 -5.39 -0.23
N PHE A 43 -14.35 -4.65 0.88
CA PHE A 43 -15.00 -3.32 0.87
C PHE A 43 -14.33 -2.37 -0.12
N ILE A 44 -12.99 -2.32 -0.18
CA ILE A 44 -12.27 -1.50 -1.16
C ILE A 44 -12.58 -1.96 -2.59
N ILE A 45 -12.66 -3.26 -2.83
CA ILE A 45 -12.88 -3.81 -4.18
C ILE A 45 -14.34 -3.72 -4.63
N ASP A 46 -15.28 -4.05 -3.75
CA ASP A 46 -16.67 -4.26 -4.12
C ASP A 46 -17.50 -2.97 -3.96
N ASP A 47 -17.21 -2.14 -2.94
CA ASP A 47 -18.10 -1.04 -2.54
C ASP A 47 -17.49 0.36 -2.66
N TYR A 48 -16.20 0.53 -2.35
CA TYR A 48 -15.60 1.86 -2.31
C TYR A 48 -15.40 2.44 -3.73
N VAL A 49 -15.91 3.65 -3.95
CA VAL A 49 -15.74 4.39 -5.21
C VAL A 49 -14.45 5.18 -5.13
N MET A 50 -13.53 4.95 -6.09
CA MET A 50 -12.25 5.66 -6.13
C MET A 50 -12.44 7.14 -6.43
N ALA A 51 -11.54 7.96 -5.90
CA ALA A 51 -11.45 9.35 -6.30
C ALA A 51 -11.01 9.45 -7.77
N GLU A 52 -11.58 10.41 -8.50
CA GLU A 52 -11.18 10.72 -9.88
C GLU A 52 -9.81 11.42 -9.86
N LYS A 53 -8.75 10.61 -9.81
CA LYS A 53 -7.34 11.03 -9.80
C LYS A 53 -6.62 10.34 -10.95
N GLU A 54 -5.74 11.07 -11.62
CA GLU A 54 -4.98 10.55 -12.76
C GLU A 54 -3.84 9.62 -12.33
N ILE A 55 -3.27 9.85 -11.15
CA ILE A 55 -2.10 9.15 -10.64
C ILE A 55 -2.43 8.36 -9.37
N ALA A 56 -2.05 7.08 -9.32
CA ALA A 56 -1.96 6.32 -8.08
C ALA A 56 -0.50 6.19 -7.61
N LEU A 57 -0.24 6.59 -6.37
CA LEU A 57 1.05 6.44 -5.71
C LEU A 57 0.94 5.36 -4.63
N PHE A 58 1.56 4.21 -4.87
CA PHE A 58 1.56 3.09 -3.94
C PHE A 58 2.71 3.22 -2.94
N LEU A 59 2.38 3.29 -1.65
CA LEU A 59 3.34 3.34 -0.55
C LEU A 59 3.15 2.12 0.37
N PRO A 60 4.22 1.42 0.78
CA PRO A 60 4.09 0.29 1.68
C PRO A 60 3.57 0.74 3.06
N CYS A 61 2.86 -0.17 3.72
CA CYS A 61 2.36 0.02 5.07
C CYS A 61 3.51 0.28 6.07
N ALA A 62 3.17 0.95 7.18
CA ALA A 62 4.13 1.29 8.22
C ALA A 62 3.77 0.64 9.56
N VAL A 63 4.77 0.46 10.42
CA VAL A 63 4.56 -0.10 11.77
C VAL A 63 3.68 0.82 12.61
N ARG A 64 3.91 2.14 12.51
CA ARG A 64 3.10 3.18 13.17
C ARG A 64 1.83 3.46 12.37
N LYS A 65 0.68 3.49 13.05
CA LYS A 65 -0.63 3.85 12.50
C LYS A 65 -1.24 5.03 13.28
N PRO A 66 -2.10 5.86 12.67
CA PRO A 66 -2.38 5.89 11.23
C PRO A 66 -1.11 6.14 10.41
N TYR A 67 -1.03 5.55 9.22
CA TYR A 67 0.21 5.43 8.46
C TYR A 67 0.81 6.78 8.13
N SER A 68 -0.03 7.78 7.81
CA SER A 68 0.35 9.18 7.57
C SER A 68 1.15 9.82 8.71
N GLN A 69 1.04 9.28 9.93
CA GLN A 69 1.79 9.75 11.09
C GLN A 69 3.13 9.04 11.30
N SER A 70 3.45 8.03 10.48
CA SER A 70 4.77 7.40 10.49
C SER A 70 5.85 8.35 9.95
N PRO A 71 7.09 8.32 10.48
CA PRO A 71 8.16 9.18 9.99
C PRO A 71 8.42 9.04 8.48
N SER A 72 8.34 7.81 7.95
CA SER A 72 8.51 7.53 6.52
C SER A 72 7.40 8.15 5.68
N HIS A 73 6.12 7.92 6.03
CA HIS A 73 5.01 8.52 5.28
C HIS A 73 5.01 10.04 5.33
N ARG A 74 5.35 10.67 6.47
CA ARG A 74 5.51 12.13 6.54
C ARG A 74 6.60 12.65 5.62
N LEU A 75 7.70 11.92 5.51
CA LEU A 75 8.77 12.25 4.57
C LEU A 75 8.31 12.12 3.13
N PHE A 76 7.71 10.98 2.76
CA PHE A 76 7.24 10.72 1.39
C PHE A 76 6.17 11.73 1.01
N ARG A 77 5.24 12.05 1.90
CA ARG A 77 4.19 13.04 1.67
C ARG A 77 4.77 14.42 1.35
N ARG A 78 5.76 14.89 2.12
CA ARG A 78 6.47 16.16 1.82
C ARG A 78 7.15 16.16 0.46
N ILE A 79 7.70 15.02 0.04
CA ILE A 79 8.37 14.88 -1.27
C ILE A 79 7.32 14.92 -2.39
N ILE A 80 6.22 14.19 -2.23
CA ILE A 80 5.13 14.13 -3.22
C ILE A 80 4.45 15.49 -3.36
N ASP A 81 4.06 16.14 -2.26
CA ASP A 81 3.43 17.46 -2.26
C ASP A 81 4.34 18.56 -2.84
N GLY A 82 5.66 18.35 -2.84
CA GLY A 82 6.63 19.26 -3.48
C GLY A 82 6.80 19.04 -4.98
N ALA A 83 6.24 17.97 -5.55
CA ALA A 83 6.45 17.56 -6.93
C ALA A 83 5.17 17.43 -7.77
N LEU A 84 4.01 17.19 -7.13
CA LEU A 84 2.72 16.98 -7.79
C LEU A 84 1.63 17.82 -7.14
N ASP A 85 0.63 18.22 -7.94
CA ASP A 85 -0.55 18.90 -7.39
C ASP A 85 -1.43 17.88 -6.63
N PRO A 86 -1.87 18.14 -5.39
CA PRO A 86 -2.74 17.23 -4.63
C PRO A 86 -4.06 16.87 -5.32
N THR A 87 -4.47 17.64 -6.33
CA THR A 87 -5.64 17.34 -7.16
C THR A 87 -5.40 16.21 -8.16
N GLU A 88 -4.14 15.89 -8.50
CA GLU A 88 -3.78 14.94 -9.57
C GLU A 88 -3.62 13.49 -9.10
N TYR A 89 -3.30 13.27 -7.83
CA TYR A 89 -2.90 11.95 -7.33
C TYR A 89 -3.71 11.46 -6.13
N GLN A 90 -3.75 10.13 -5.98
CA GLN A 90 -4.20 9.43 -4.79
C GLN A 90 -3.06 8.61 -4.20
N ILE A 91 -2.89 8.66 -2.88
CA ILE A 91 -1.96 7.74 -2.19
C ILE A 91 -2.73 6.46 -1.85
N VAL A 92 -2.19 5.33 -2.28
CA VAL A 92 -2.69 4.00 -1.95
C VAL A 92 -1.65 3.31 -1.07
N ILE A 93 -2.04 2.98 0.15
CA ILE A 93 -1.19 2.27 1.09
C ILE A 93 -1.37 0.77 0.87
N PHE A 94 -0.31 0.00 0.72
CA PHE A 94 -0.41 -1.44 0.49
C PHE A 94 0.45 -2.26 1.44
N GLY A 95 0.16 -3.55 1.60
CA GLY A 95 0.83 -4.43 2.55
C GLY A 95 -0.16 -5.20 3.41
N THR A 96 0.11 -5.30 4.71
CA THR A 96 -0.65 -6.15 5.64
C THR A 96 -2.19 -6.07 5.55
N CYS A 97 -2.75 -4.92 5.17
CA CYS A 97 -4.20 -4.74 5.00
C CYS A 97 -4.72 -4.88 3.56
N GLY A 98 -3.89 -5.31 2.61
CA GLY A 98 -4.12 -5.06 1.20
C GLY A 98 -3.93 -3.58 0.85
N THR A 99 -4.56 -3.16 -0.24
CA THR A 99 -4.55 -1.79 -0.76
C THR A 99 -5.63 -0.92 -0.09
N VAL A 100 -5.21 0.23 0.42
CA VAL A 100 -6.02 1.13 1.23
C VAL A 100 -5.78 2.57 0.75
N PRO A 101 -6.75 3.22 0.11
CA PRO A 101 -6.72 4.67 -0.10
C PRO A 101 -6.43 5.41 1.22
N ALA A 102 -5.45 6.32 1.21
CA ALA A 102 -4.91 6.93 2.43
C ALA A 102 -5.96 7.66 3.27
N GLU A 103 -7.01 8.20 2.66
CA GLU A 103 -8.15 8.82 3.33
C GLU A 103 -8.94 7.86 4.23
N LEU A 104 -8.84 6.55 3.99
CA LEU A 104 -9.52 5.52 4.77
C LEU A 104 -8.65 4.94 5.88
N GLU A 105 -7.38 5.35 6.02
CA GLU A 105 -6.41 4.71 6.94
C GLU A 105 -6.87 4.66 8.40
N CYS A 106 -7.80 5.54 8.80
CA CYS A 106 -8.34 5.59 10.15
C CYS A 106 -9.49 4.61 10.40
N MET A 107 -10.02 3.97 9.37
CA MET A 107 -11.05 2.94 9.50
C MET A 107 -10.48 1.65 10.09
N TYR A 108 -11.34 0.89 10.76
CA TYR A 108 -11.02 -0.48 11.18
C TYR A 108 -10.96 -1.39 9.94
N PRO A 109 -9.97 -2.31 9.83
CA PRO A 109 -8.92 -2.62 10.79
C PRO A 109 -7.59 -1.90 10.52
N TYR A 110 -7.51 -1.00 9.54
CA TYR A 110 -6.27 -0.46 8.99
C TYR A 110 -5.35 0.19 10.02
N ARG A 111 -5.92 0.91 11.01
CA ARG A 111 -5.13 1.49 12.11
C ARG A 111 -4.99 0.58 13.34
N ASN A 112 -5.71 -0.54 13.39
CA ASN A 112 -5.96 -1.33 14.59
C ASN A 112 -5.16 -2.64 14.62
N TYR A 113 -3.88 -2.60 14.22
CA TYR A 113 -2.98 -3.75 14.37
C TYR A 113 -1.52 -3.36 14.56
N HIS A 114 -0.76 -4.26 15.19
CA HIS A 114 0.68 -4.14 15.35
C HIS A 114 1.38 -5.38 14.77
N TYR A 115 1.96 -5.23 13.58
CA TYR A 115 2.68 -6.32 12.89
C TYR A 115 3.85 -5.76 12.10
N MET A 116 4.95 -6.51 12.05
CA MET A 116 6.16 -6.17 11.31
C MET A 116 6.68 -7.42 10.58
N LEU A 117 6.36 -7.52 9.28
CA LEU A 117 6.75 -8.66 8.45
C LEU A 117 8.27 -8.87 8.43
N GLY A 118 9.07 -7.80 8.42
CA GLY A 118 10.53 -7.89 8.37
C GLY A 118 11.18 -8.61 9.55
N LYS A 119 10.47 -8.77 10.68
CA LYS A 119 10.95 -9.55 11.84
C LYS A 119 10.56 -11.03 11.77
N THR A 120 9.76 -11.44 10.79
CA THR A 120 9.31 -12.83 10.69
C THR A 120 10.40 -13.68 10.04
N THR A 121 10.83 -14.73 10.75
CA THR A 121 11.77 -15.74 10.23
C THR A 121 11.04 -16.97 9.68
N ASP A 122 9.73 -17.07 9.91
CA ASP A 122 8.91 -18.18 9.42
C ASP A 122 8.69 -18.06 7.91
N GLY A 123 9.32 -18.97 7.16
CA GLY A 123 9.22 -19.02 5.71
C GLY A 123 7.81 -19.30 5.19
N ARG A 124 6.95 -20.00 5.95
CA ARG A 124 5.54 -20.20 5.59
C ARG A 124 4.79 -18.87 5.67
N ILE A 125 4.94 -18.13 6.77
CA ILE A 125 4.30 -16.82 6.95
C ILE A 125 4.71 -15.85 5.83
N ARG A 126 5.98 -15.85 5.43
CA ARG A 126 6.47 -15.02 4.31
C ARG A 126 5.83 -15.39 2.97
N ARG A 127 5.70 -16.69 2.67
CA ARG A 127 5.04 -17.17 1.45
C ARG A 127 3.55 -16.84 1.44
N ASP A 128 2.88 -17.03 2.58
CA ASP A 128 1.46 -16.74 2.71
C ASP A 128 1.18 -15.24 2.62
N PHE A 129 2.01 -14.38 3.24
CA PHE A 129 1.96 -12.93 3.03
C PHE A 129 2.08 -12.59 1.54
N HIS A 130 3.11 -13.10 0.86
CA HIS A 130 3.34 -12.83 -0.55
C HIS A 130 2.13 -13.21 -1.41
N ARG A 131 1.60 -14.42 -1.23
CA ARG A 131 0.41 -14.89 -1.96
C ARG A 131 -0.82 -14.02 -1.72
N ILE A 132 -1.08 -13.63 -0.47
CA ILE A 132 -2.22 -12.78 -0.11
C ILE A 132 -2.03 -11.36 -0.68
N GLU A 133 -0.82 -10.83 -0.60
CA GLU A 133 -0.49 -9.50 -1.10
C GLU A 133 -0.66 -9.41 -2.62
N VAL A 134 -0.15 -10.40 -3.36
CA VAL A 134 -0.33 -10.50 -4.82
C VAL A 134 -1.81 -10.55 -5.17
N TYR A 135 -2.59 -11.44 -4.52
CA TYR A 135 -4.04 -11.52 -4.75
C TYR A 135 -4.73 -10.16 -4.54
N ARG A 136 -4.40 -9.46 -3.45
CA ARG A 136 -5.05 -8.17 -3.13
C ARG A 136 -4.64 -7.07 -4.11
N LEU A 137 -3.35 -6.99 -4.45
CA LEU A 137 -2.83 -6.05 -5.42
C LEU A 137 -3.47 -6.25 -6.80
N LYS A 138 -3.57 -7.50 -7.28
CA LYS A 138 -4.21 -7.81 -8.56
C LYS A 138 -5.63 -7.27 -8.63
N GLY A 139 -6.47 -7.61 -7.64
CA GLY A 139 -7.86 -7.14 -7.64
C GLY A 139 -7.98 -5.61 -7.56
N PHE A 140 -7.05 -4.91 -6.90
CA PHE A 140 -7.04 -3.45 -6.89
C PHE A 140 -6.57 -2.85 -8.22
N LEU A 141 -5.52 -3.41 -8.83
CA LEU A 141 -5.05 -2.98 -10.15
C LEU A 141 -6.16 -3.14 -11.20
N GLU A 142 -6.83 -4.30 -11.22
CA GLU A 142 -7.96 -4.59 -12.11
C GLU A 142 -9.14 -3.66 -11.85
N LYS A 143 -9.55 -3.48 -10.59
CA LYS A 143 -10.63 -2.54 -10.23
C LYS A 143 -10.38 -1.14 -10.75
N THR A 144 -9.12 -0.70 -10.65
CA THR A 144 -8.74 0.69 -10.91
C THR A 144 -8.15 0.89 -12.29
N TYR A 145 -8.25 -0.10 -13.18
CA TYR A 145 -7.67 -0.08 -14.53
C TYR A 145 -8.00 1.21 -15.28
N ASP A 146 -9.29 1.52 -15.39
CA ASP A 146 -9.82 2.72 -16.07
C ASP A 146 -9.83 3.98 -15.18
N THR A 147 -9.41 3.87 -13.91
CA THR A 147 -9.38 5.02 -12.98
C THR A 147 -8.07 5.78 -13.10
N TYR A 148 -6.93 5.08 -12.94
CA TYR A 148 -5.63 5.73 -12.94
C TYR A 148 -4.96 5.58 -14.30
N ARG A 149 -4.56 6.71 -14.88
CA ARG A 149 -3.76 6.72 -16.10
C ARG A 149 -2.31 6.35 -15.84
N GLN A 150 -1.79 6.70 -14.66
CA GLN A 150 -0.41 6.39 -14.26
C GLN A 150 -0.39 5.79 -12.86
N ARG A 151 0.53 4.83 -12.64
CA ARG A 151 0.71 4.13 -11.37
C ARG A 151 2.20 4.10 -11.07
N LEU A 152 2.58 4.51 -9.85
CA LEU A 152 3.95 4.40 -9.37
C LEU A 152 3.95 3.81 -7.96
N ALA A 153 4.75 2.77 -7.74
CA ALA A 153 4.97 2.19 -6.43
C ALA A 153 6.37 2.51 -5.91
N TYR A 154 6.44 3.10 -4.72
CA TYR A 154 7.69 3.37 -4.03
C TYR A 154 7.95 2.28 -2.98
N CYS A 155 8.59 1.19 -3.39
CA CYS A 155 8.70 -0.03 -2.59
C CYS A 155 9.95 -0.88 -2.89
N ILE A 156 10.36 -1.64 -1.87
CA ILE A 156 11.48 -2.59 -1.90
C ILE A 156 11.06 -3.93 -1.26
N GLY A 157 11.88 -4.96 -1.42
CA GLY A 157 11.77 -6.22 -0.72
C GLY A 157 10.49 -7.01 -1.01
N PRO A 158 9.89 -7.67 0.00
CA PRO A 158 8.69 -8.48 -0.19
C PRO A 158 7.51 -7.72 -0.80
N PHE A 159 7.37 -6.43 -0.50
CA PHE A 159 6.31 -5.59 -1.06
C PHE A 159 6.54 -5.32 -2.55
N ARG A 160 7.78 -5.00 -2.94
CA ARG A 160 8.14 -4.85 -4.36
C ARG A 160 7.92 -6.13 -5.13
N LYS A 161 8.36 -7.26 -4.58
CA LYS A 161 8.18 -8.57 -5.21
C LYS A 161 6.71 -8.87 -5.50
N ALA A 162 5.82 -8.59 -4.54
CA ALA A 162 4.38 -8.78 -4.73
C ALA A 162 3.79 -7.82 -5.77
N MET A 163 4.23 -6.56 -5.81
CA MET A 163 3.80 -5.58 -6.82
C MET A 163 4.24 -5.96 -8.23
N VAL A 164 5.49 -6.42 -8.40
CA VAL A 164 6.00 -6.92 -9.69
C VAL A 164 5.11 -8.06 -10.20
N GLU A 165 4.92 -9.09 -9.38
CA GLU A 165 4.12 -10.27 -9.75
C GLU A 165 2.66 -9.89 -10.07
N ALA A 166 2.04 -9.03 -9.27
CA ALA A 166 0.68 -8.56 -9.54
C ALA A 166 0.57 -7.74 -10.83
N SER A 167 1.54 -6.87 -11.11
CA SER A 167 1.59 -6.06 -12.33
C SER A 167 1.78 -6.95 -13.57
N GLU A 168 2.67 -7.94 -13.50
CA GLU A 168 2.92 -8.90 -14.58
C GLU A 168 1.69 -9.78 -14.86
N GLU A 169 1.07 -10.34 -13.82
CA GLU A 169 -0.09 -11.23 -13.98
C GLU A 169 -1.34 -10.52 -14.50
N THR A 170 -1.50 -9.23 -14.21
CA THR A 170 -2.65 -8.43 -14.70
C THR A 170 -2.36 -7.74 -16.04
N GLY A 171 -1.08 -7.60 -16.42
CA GLY A 171 -0.66 -6.77 -17.56
C GLY A 171 -0.85 -5.26 -17.31
N ILE A 172 -1.12 -4.85 -16.08
CA ILE A 172 -1.36 -3.45 -15.71
C ILE A 172 -0.04 -2.84 -15.24
N ALA A 173 0.51 -1.92 -16.02
CA ALA A 173 1.80 -1.31 -15.74
C ALA A 173 1.80 -0.49 -14.43
N VAL A 174 2.83 -0.70 -13.61
CA VAL A 174 3.15 0.08 -12.43
C VAL A 174 4.63 0.43 -12.48
N ASP A 175 4.96 1.73 -12.50
CA ASP A 175 6.34 2.19 -12.42
C ASP A 175 6.89 1.91 -11.02
N LEU A 176 8.09 1.31 -10.94
CA LEU A 176 8.66 0.87 -9.67
C LEU A 176 9.88 1.70 -9.30
N LEU A 177 9.80 2.37 -8.15
CA LEU A 177 10.93 3.07 -7.53
C LEU A 177 11.20 2.53 -6.12
N PRO A 178 12.45 2.52 -5.66
CA PRO A 178 13.68 2.78 -6.42
C PRO A 178 13.85 1.79 -7.58
N SER A 179 14.66 2.12 -8.59
CA SER A 179 14.94 1.21 -9.71
C SER A 179 15.80 0.04 -9.24
N ASP A 180 15.80 -1.07 -9.99
CA ASP A 180 16.66 -2.21 -9.65
C ASP A 180 18.16 -1.83 -9.63
N PRO A 181 18.70 -1.04 -10.60
CA PRO A 181 20.06 -0.53 -10.51
C PRO A 181 20.35 0.31 -9.25
N MET A 182 19.35 1.07 -8.77
CA MET A 182 19.48 1.85 -7.55
C MET A 182 19.52 0.96 -6.30
N ILE A 183 18.67 -0.07 -6.26
CA ILE A 183 18.66 -1.06 -5.17
C ILE A 183 19.98 -1.82 -5.14
N GLU A 184 20.46 -2.31 -6.27
CA GLU A 184 21.75 -3.01 -6.38
C GLU A 184 22.92 -2.14 -5.90
N ARG A 185 22.92 -0.85 -6.27
CA ARG A 185 23.96 0.10 -5.86
C ARG A 185 24.01 0.33 -4.34
N LEU A 186 22.85 0.32 -3.68
CA LEU A 186 22.73 0.60 -2.25
C LEU A 186 22.60 -0.67 -1.39
N TYR A 187 22.66 -1.85 -2.02
CA TYR A 187 22.57 -3.13 -1.35
C TYR A 187 23.80 -3.38 -0.47
N ASP A 188 23.56 -3.67 0.81
CA ASP A 188 24.61 -3.97 1.78
C ASP A 188 24.34 -5.31 2.46
N ILE A 189 25.11 -6.34 2.09
CA ILE A 189 24.94 -7.71 2.60
C ILE A 189 25.19 -7.80 4.12
N ASP A 190 25.97 -6.87 4.69
CA ASP A 190 26.31 -6.86 6.10
C ASP A 190 25.23 -6.19 6.96
N CYS A 191 24.26 -5.53 6.33
CA CYS A 191 23.09 -4.96 7.00
C CYS A 191 22.01 -6.01 7.29
N PRO A 192 21.35 -5.99 8.47
CA PRO A 192 20.22 -6.88 8.79
C PRO A 192 19.04 -6.78 7.82
N PHE A 193 18.95 -5.64 7.12
CA PHE A 193 18.02 -5.41 6.03
C PHE A 193 18.82 -4.89 4.82
N PRO A 194 19.31 -5.80 3.95
CA PRO A 194 20.32 -5.45 2.94
C PRO A 194 19.89 -4.39 1.92
N GLU A 195 18.61 -4.33 1.58
CA GLU A 195 18.06 -3.29 0.69
C GLU A 195 17.89 -1.92 1.37
N GLY A 196 18.12 -1.84 2.67
CA GLY A 196 18.10 -0.59 3.44
C GLY A 196 16.72 0.05 3.62
N SER A 197 16.67 1.34 3.90
CA SER A 197 15.40 2.05 4.15
C SER A 197 14.99 2.85 2.91
N LEU A 198 13.70 2.86 2.58
CA LEU A 198 13.12 3.81 1.60
C LEU A 198 13.35 5.28 1.98
N SER A 199 13.85 5.58 3.18
CA SER A 199 14.30 6.92 3.58
C SER A 199 15.80 7.18 3.33
N MET A 200 16.52 6.28 2.67
CA MET A 200 17.91 6.51 2.25
C MET A 200 17.97 7.58 1.17
N GLN A 201 19.01 8.41 1.21
CA GLN A 201 19.13 9.58 0.35
C GLN A 201 19.07 9.22 -1.14
N GLY A 202 19.77 8.16 -1.58
CA GLY A 202 19.75 7.76 -3.00
C GLY A 202 18.37 7.33 -3.49
N TYR A 203 17.58 6.65 -2.66
CA TYR A 203 16.20 6.30 -2.98
C TYR A 203 15.28 7.53 -3.02
N ILE A 204 15.46 8.46 -2.08
CA ILE A 204 14.71 9.72 -2.04
C ILE A 204 14.99 10.56 -3.28
N ASP A 205 16.25 10.65 -3.71
CA ASP A 205 16.63 11.45 -4.88
C ASP A 205 16.03 10.87 -6.16
N GLU A 206 16.12 9.54 -6.34
CA GLU A 206 15.48 8.88 -7.48
C GLU A 206 13.95 9.00 -7.43
N PHE A 207 13.34 8.96 -6.24
CA PHE A 207 11.91 9.17 -6.07
C PHE A 207 11.48 10.57 -6.53
N ARG A 208 12.24 11.62 -6.17
CA ARG A 208 11.99 12.99 -6.65
C ARG A 208 12.09 13.09 -8.16
N GLU A 209 13.10 12.49 -8.76
CA GLU A 209 13.26 12.48 -10.22
C GLU A 209 12.11 11.75 -10.92
N GLY A 210 11.65 10.64 -10.34
CA GLY A 210 10.47 9.90 -10.79
C GLY A 210 9.21 10.74 -10.78
N LEU A 211 8.91 11.38 -9.65
CA LEU A 211 7.74 12.26 -9.52
C LEU A 211 7.79 13.44 -10.50
N ALA A 212 8.96 14.04 -10.72
CA ALA A 212 9.14 15.10 -11.71
C ALA A 212 8.90 14.61 -13.15
N ARG A 213 9.17 13.33 -13.45
CA ARG A 213 8.80 12.72 -14.75
C ARG A 213 7.29 12.51 -14.85
N LEU A 214 6.62 12.05 -13.78
CA LEU A 214 5.15 11.90 -13.76
C LEU A 214 4.46 13.24 -13.99
N SER A 215 4.85 14.30 -13.28
CA SER A 215 4.30 15.66 -13.41
C SER A 215 4.30 16.15 -14.87
N ARG A 216 5.45 16.06 -15.57
CA ARG A 216 5.56 16.45 -16.98
C ARG A 216 4.69 15.63 -17.92
N SER A 217 4.39 14.38 -17.57
CA SER A 217 3.51 13.52 -18.37
C SER A 217 2.03 13.85 -18.15
N VAL A 218 1.67 14.43 -17.01
CA VAL A 218 0.32 15.00 -16.77
C VAL A 218 0.13 16.30 -17.54
N GLU A 219 1.11 17.20 -17.51
CA GLU A 219 1.03 18.47 -18.26
C GLU A 219 0.87 18.29 -19.78
N LYS A 220 1.47 17.23 -20.34
CA LYS A 220 1.43 16.93 -21.79
C LYS A 220 0.12 16.29 -22.24
N SER A 221 -0.63 15.66 -21.35
CA SER A 221 -1.99 15.24 -21.64
C SER A 221 -2.92 16.40 -21.38
N SER A 222 -3.36 17.07 -22.45
CA SER A 222 -4.46 18.04 -22.35
C SER A 222 -5.63 17.43 -21.57
N PRO A 223 -6.36 18.21 -20.76
CA PRO A 223 -7.54 17.69 -20.07
C PRO A 223 -8.54 17.18 -21.12
N PRO A 224 -9.28 16.09 -20.84
CA PRO A 224 -10.37 15.68 -21.70
C PRO A 224 -11.35 16.85 -21.81
N VAL A 225 -11.68 17.24 -23.04
CA VAL A 225 -12.82 18.12 -23.30
C VAL A 225 -14.03 17.38 -22.77
N ILE A 226 -14.58 17.83 -21.63
CA ILE A 226 -15.83 17.30 -21.10
C ILE A 226 -16.95 17.78 -22.03
N GLU A 227 -17.19 17.04 -23.11
CA GLU A 227 -18.46 17.12 -23.80
C GLU A 227 -19.53 16.58 -22.85
N ARG A 228 -20.32 17.51 -22.29
CA ARG A 228 -21.52 17.18 -21.53
C ARG A 228 -22.49 16.45 -22.47
N HIS A 229 -22.37 15.14 -22.53
CA HIS A 229 -23.41 14.32 -23.11
C HIS A 229 -24.60 14.33 -22.15
N ASP A 230 -25.59 15.17 -22.47
CA ASP A 230 -26.91 15.19 -21.84
C ASP A 230 -27.58 13.82 -22.09
N ARG A 231 -27.31 12.85 -21.20
CA ARG A 231 -28.03 11.57 -21.21
C ARG A 231 -29.40 11.81 -20.60
N GLY A 232 -30.37 11.94 -21.49
CA GLY A 232 -31.77 12.18 -21.20
C GLY A 232 -32.32 11.34 -20.04
N ARG A 233 -33.00 12.04 -19.14
CA ARG A 233 -34.00 11.50 -18.21
C ARG A 233 -34.91 10.51 -18.94
N ARG A 234 -34.84 9.23 -18.59
CA ARG A 234 -35.98 8.32 -18.78
C ARG A 234 -36.96 8.53 -17.62
N PRO A 235 -38.26 8.70 -17.88
CA PRO A 235 -39.24 8.84 -16.81
C PRO A 235 -39.45 7.49 -16.11
N LEU A 236 -39.50 7.52 -14.79
CA LEU A 236 -39.99 6.44 -13.94
C LEU A 236 -41.46 6.18 -14.30
N ARG A 237 -41.80 4.95 -14.68
CA ARG A 237 -43.19 4.51 -14.78
C ARG A 237 -43.69 4.14 -13.38
N ALA A 238 -44.89 4.64 -13.07
CA ALA A 238 -45.70 4.30 -11.91
C ALA A 238 -46.22 2.86 -11.97
#